data_AF-A0A957BZP2-F1
#
_entry.id   AF-A0A957BZP2-F1
#
_cell.length_a   1.000
_cell.length_b   1.000
_cell.length_c   1.000
_cell.angle_alpha   90.00
_cell.angle_beta   90.00
_cell.angle_gamma   90.00
#
_symmetry.space_group_name_H-M   'P 1'
#
loop_
_entity.id
_entity.type
_entity.pdbx_description
1 polymer ?
#
loop_
_entity_poly.entity_id
_entity_poly.type
_entity_poly.pdbx_seq_one_letter_code
_entity_poly.pdbx_strand_id
1 'polypeptide(L)'
;MDRSQAGKKGYEKTQKQLDAHRKKKSKQARKAYESDPKTCPTCGRVLPYEKRRNKFCSQSCAATYNNKGVVRLQTVNDEFCAYCGEKKEKRQNKYCDDCIREGVYNPPRTLDEIKSERTLRKYLLR
;
A
#
# COMPACT_ATOMS: atom_id res chain seq x y z
N MET A 1 16.79 56.20 5.31
CA MET A 1 16.12 54.99 4.78
C MET A 1 16.43 53.82 5.70
N ASP A 2 15.42 53.12 6.21
CA ASP A 2 15.64 51.98 7.10
C ASP A 2 16.17 50.78 6.31
N ARG A 3 17.36 50.29 6.69
CA ARG A 3 18.05 49.17 6.05
C ARG A 3 17.19 47.89 6.08
N SER A 4 16.29 47.76 7.06
CA SER A 4 15.37 46.62 7.20
C SER A 4 14.35 46.53 6.04
N GLN A 5 13.89 47.68 5.54
CA GLN A 5 12.88 47.78 4.49
C GLN A 5 13.45 47.45 3.11
N ALA A 6 14.72 47.77 2.87
CA ALA A 6 15.39 47.46 1.60
C ALA A 6 15.59 45.94 1.41
N GLY A 7 15.99 45.23 2.47
CA GLY A 7 16.15 43.77 2.44
C GLY A 7 14.84 43.03 2.18
N LYS A 8 13.75 43.46 2.84
CA LYS A 8 12.41 42.90 2.65
C LYS A 8 11.92 43.05 1.20
N LYS A 9 12.09 44.23 0.61
CA LYS A 9 11.74 44.49 -0.80
C LYS A 9 12.53 43.62 -1.78
N GLY A 10 13.82 43.41 -1.50
CA GLY A 10 14.66 42.51 -2.30
C GLY A 10 14.16 41.07 -2.26
N TYR A 11 13.85 40.57 -1.07
CA TYR A 11 13.30 39.22 -0.88
C TYR A 11 11.96 39.02 -1.61
N GLU A 12 11.02 39.96 -1.47
CA GLU A 12 9.72 39.91 -2.15
C GLU A 12 9.86 39.89 -3.68
N LYS A 13 10.80 40.67 -4.23
CA LYS A 13 11.09 40.66 -5.68
C LYS A 13 11.61 39.30 -6.12
N THR A 14 12.56 38.73 -5.39
CA THR A 14 13.12 37.40 -5.68
C THR A 14 12.04 36.32 -5.61
N GLN A 15 11.17 36.34 -4.60
CA GLN A 15 10.03 35.42 -4.51
C GLN A 15 9.11 35.52 -5.74
N LYS A 16 8.70 36.73 -6.11
CA LYS A 16 7.85 36.95 -7.30
C LYS A 16 8.50 36.41 -8.58
N GLN A 17 9.80 36.62 -8.74
CA GLN A 17 10.56 36.11 -9.89
C GLN A 17 10.60 34.58 -9.92
N LEU A 18 10.88 33.94 -8.77
CA LEU A 18 10.88 32.49 -8.64
C LEU A 18 9.50 31.88 -8.95
N ASP A 19 8.43 32.51 -8.47
CA ASP A 19 7.06 32.06 -8.73
C ASP A 19 6.66 32.21 -10.20
N ALA A 20 7.01 33.34 -10.82
CA ALA A 20 6.80 33.52 -12.26
C ALA A 20 7.55 32.46 -13.08
N HIS A 21 8.80 32.16 -12.72
CA HIS A 21 9.60 31.12 -13.36
C HIS A 21 8.98 29.73 -13.18
N ARG A 22 8.55 29.36 -11.96
CA ARG A 22 7.84 28.10 -11.67
C ARG A 22 6.56 27.96 -12.48
N LYS A 23 5.74 29.03 -12.56
CA LYS A 23 4.52 29.07 -13.38
C LYS A 23 4.81 28.86 -14.85
N LYS A 24 5.83 29.54 -15.40
CA LYS A 24 6.27 29.38 -16.80
C LYS A 24 6.69 27.94 -17.09
N LYS A 25 7.53 27.36 -16.23
CA LYS A 25 8.00 25.97 -16.35
C LYS A 25 6.85 24.96 -16.30
N SER A 26 5.89 25.17 -15.38
CA SER A 26 4.69 24.32 -15.27
C SER A 26 3.84 24.37 -16.55
N LYS A 27 3.61 25.58 -17.10
CA LYS A 27 2.86 25.77 -18.36
C LYS A 27 3.56 25.11 -19.55
N GLN A 28 4.88 25.25 -19.65
CA GLN A 28 5.67 24.60 -20.71
C GLN A 28 5.60 23.08 -20.60
N ALA A 29 5.76 22.52 -19.40
CA ALA A 29 5.65 21.07 -19.18
C ALA A 29 4.26 20.53 -19.52
N ARG A 30 3.20 21.30 -19.25
CA ARG A 30 1.83 20.95 -19.62
C ARG A 30 1.62 20.94 -21.14
N LYS A 31 2.07 21.98 -21.83
CA LYS A 31 2.01 22.04 -23.30
C LYS A 31 2.78 20.90 -23.97
N ALA A 32 3.99 20.60 -23.49
CA ALA A 32 4.81 19.51 -24.01
C ALA A 32 4.14 18.14 -23.81
N TYR A 33 3.35 17.99 -22.74
CA TYR A 33 2.55 16.78 -22.54
C TYR A 33 1.34 16.72 -23.45
N GLU A 34 0.63 17.84 -23.61
CA GLU A 34 -0.56 17.93 -24.47
C GLU A 34 -0.25 17.66 -25.95
N SER A 35 0.99 17.95 -26.41
CA SER A 35 1.43 17.64 -27.78
C SER A 35 1.73 16.16 -28.03
N ASP A 36 2.15 15.41 -27.02
CA ASP A 36 2.46 13.98 -27.12
C ASP A 36 2.16 13.28 -25.78
N PRO A 37 0.87 12.99 -25.51
CA PRO A 37 0.47 12.44 -24.24
C PRO A 37 0.75 10.93 -24.18
N LYS A 38 1.30 10.49 -23.05
CA LYS A 38 1.58 9.05 -22.84
C LYS A 38 0.28 8.25 -22.75
N THR A 39 0.28 7.09 -23.40
CA THR A 39 -0.82 6.12 -23.34
C THR A 39 -0.46 4.92 -22.48
N CYS A 40 -1.47 4.28 -21.90
CA CYS A 40 -1.28 3.04 -21.16
C CYS A 40 -1.03 1.88 -22.13
N PRO A 41 0.05 1.10 -21.98
CA PRO A 41 0.38 0.01 -22.90
C PRO A 41 -0.58 -1.19 -22.78
N THR A 42 -1.40 -1.25 -21.72
CA THR A 42 -2.35 -2.35 -21.51
C THR A 42 -3.72 -2.09 -22.14
N CYS A 43 -4.21 -0.85 -22.05
CA CYS A 43 -5.59 -0.51 -22.45
C CYS A 43 -5.67 0.65 -23.45
N GLY A 44 -4.54 1.21 -23.87
CA GLY A 44 -4.45 2.31 -24.85
C GLY A 44 -4.90 3.68 -24.35
N ARG A 45 -5.49 3.79 -23.16
CA ARG A 45 -6.00 5.08 -22.65
C ARG A 45 -4.88 6.09 -22.43
N VAL A 46 -5.13 7.34 -22.81
CA VAL A 46 -4.27 8.48 -22.50
C VAL A 46 -4.19 8.68 -20.99
N LEU A 47 -2.99 8.87 -20.46
CA LEU A 47 -2.80 9.18 -19.05
C LEU A 47 -3.21 10.64 -18.78
N PRO A 48 -3.82 10.95 -17.62
CA PRO A 48 -4.03 12.34 -17.23
C PRO A 48 -2.68 13.01 -16.88
N TYR A 49 -2.58 14.33 -17.03
CA TYR A 49 -1.34 15.08 -16.81
C TYR A 49 -0.76 14.85 -15.40
N GLU A 50 -1.62 14.70 -14.40
CA GLU A 50 -1.27 14.41 -13.00
C GLU A 50 -0.52 13.07 -12.89
N LYS A 51 -0.85 12.11 -13.75
CA LYS A 51 -0.25 10.77 -13.81
C LYS A 51 0.72 10.59 -14.99
N ARG A 52 1.18 11.67 -15.65
CA ARG A 52 2.09 11.62 -16.80
C ARG A 52 3.44 10.91 -16.57
N ARG A 53 3.82 10.73 -15.30
CA ARG A 53 5.04 10.00 -14.92
C ARG A 53 4.81 8.48 -14.84
N ASN A 54 3.55 8.05 -14.77
CA ASN A 54 3.20 6.63 -14.68
C ASN A 54 3.34 5.98 -16.05
N LYS A 55 3.55 4.66 -16.04
CA LYS A 55 3.47 3.82 -17.24
C LYS A 55 2.05 3.31 -17.51
N PHE A 56 1.24 3.16 -16.45
CA PHE A 56 -0.10 2.56 -16.53
C PHE A 56 -1.16 3.48 -15.92
N CYS A 57 -2.41 3.37 -16.40
CA CYS A 57 -3.51 4.18 -15.87
C CYS A 57 -4.01 3.71 -14.49
N SER A 58 -3.82 2.42 -14.17
CA SER A 58 -4.23 1.81 -12.90
C SER A 58 -3.31 0.65 -12.50
N GLN A 59 -3.40 0.26 -11.22
CA GLN A 59 -2.70 -0.92 -10.70
C GLN A 59 -3.17 -2.20 -11.41
N SER A 60 -4.45 -2.30 -11.77
CA SER A 60 -4.97 -3.44 -12.53
C SER A 60 -4.29 -3.56 -13.90
N CYS A 61 -4.14 -2.45 -14.64
CA CYS A 61 -3.44 -2.46 -15.93
C CYS A 61 -1.96 -2.83 -15.79
N ALA A 62 -1.30 -2.37 -14.72
CA ALA A 62 0.07 -2.76 -14.42
C ALA A 62 0.18 -4.25 -14.12
N ALA A 63 -0.71 -4.79 -13.29
CA ALA A 63 -0.76 -6.21 -12.95
C ALA A 63 -1.04 -7.07 -14.18
N THR A 64 -2.00 -6.71 -15.03
CA THR A 64 -2.29 -7.44 -16.28
C THR A 64 -1.07 -7.46 -17.20
N TYR A 65 -0.39 -6.33 -17.36
CA TYR A 65 0.79 -6.26 -18.22
C TYR A 65 1.97 -7.07 -17.65
N ASN A 66 2.27 -6.90 -16.36
CA ASN A 66 3.42 -7.54 -15.72
C ASN A 66 3.20 -9.03 -15.48
N ASN A 67 1.96 -9.47 -15.25
CA ASN A 67 1.63 -10.88 -15.04
C ASN A 67 1.36 -11.64 -16.34
N LYS A 68 1.53 -11.00 -17.50
CA LYS A 68 1.37 -11.66 -18.80
C LYS A 68 2.40 -12.80 -18.91
N GLY A 69 1.90 -14.03 -19.05
CA GLY A 69 2.74 -15.23 -19.13
C GLY A 69 3.07 -15.90 -17.78
N VAL A 70 2.57 -15.39 -16.66
CA VAL A 70 2.73 -16.05 -15.36
C VAL A 70 1.73 -17.20 -15.23
N VAL A 71 2.23 -18.43 -15.20
CA VAL A 71 1.43 -19.62 -14.87
C VAL A 71 1.21 -19.64 -13.36
N ARG A 72 -0.05 -19.50 -12.93
CA ARG A 72 -0.41 -19.63 -11.51
C ARG A 72 -0.63 -21.10 -11.19
N LEU A 73 0.27 -21.71 -10.42
CA LEU A 73 -0.03 -23.01 -9.82
C LEU A 73 -1.23 -22.83 -8.90
N GLN A 74 -2.29 -23.61 -9.15
CA GLN A 74 -3.36 -23.72 -8.18
C GLN A 74 -2.82 -24.56 -7.02
N THR A 75 -2.50 -23.92 -5.89
CA THR A 75 -2.30 -24.68 -4.67
C THR A 75 -3.67 -25.23 -4.27
N VAL A 76 -3.77 -26.53 -4.06
CA VAL A 76 -4.86 -27.11 -3.29
C VAL A 76 -4.48 -26.85 -1.83
N ASN A 77 -5.11 -25.86 -1.20
CA ASN A 77 -4.99 -25.77 0.25
C ASN A 77 -6.02 -26.73 0.80
N ASP A 78 -5.61 -27.62 1.70
CA ASP A 78 -6.47 -28.66 2.24
C ASP A 78 -7.75 -28.04 2.84
N GLU A 79 -8.90 -28.52 2.38
CA GLU A 79 -10.22 -28.08 2.85
C GLU A 79 -10.53 -28.58 4.27
N PHE A 80 -9.60 -29.28 4.91
CA PHE A 80 -9.84 -29.98 6.18
C PHE A 80 -9.11 -29.33 7.36
N CYS A 81 -9.71 -29.48 8.54
CA CYS A 81 -9.19 -29.01 9.82
C CYS A 81 -7.96 -29.81 10.20
N ALA A 82 -6.86 -29.14 10.52
CA ALA A 82 -5.62 -29.80 10.93
C ALA A 82 -5.70 -30.48 12.31
N TYR A 83 -6.79 -30.30 13.06
CA TYR A 83 -7.00 -30.92 14.37
C TYR A 83 -8.00 -32.08 14.31
N CYS A 84 -9.24 -31.81 13.88
CA CYS A 84 -10.30 -32.82 13.85
C CYS A 84 -10.49 -33.51 12.49
N GLY A 85 -9.85 -33.03 11.42
CA GLY A 85 -10.01 -33.58 10.07
C GLY A 85 -11.31 -33.21 9.36
N GLU A 86 -12.24 -32.49 10.01
CA GLU A 86 -13.51 -32.09 9.40
C GLU A 86 -13.33 -31.00 8.33
N LYS A 87 -14.30 -30.90 7.42
CA LYS A 87 -14.30 -29.88 6.38
C LYS A 87 -14.45 -28.48 6.99
N LYS A 88 -13.57 -27.58 6.59
CA LYS A 88 -13.60 -26.17 6.99
C LYS A 88 -14.52 -25.38 6.07
N GLU A 89 -15.24 -24.43 6.64
CA GLU A 89 -15.99 -23.43 5.87
C GLU A 89 -15.05 -22.43 5.18
N LYS A 90 -13.94 -22.07 5.84
CA LYS A 90 -12.98 -21.06 5.38
C LYS A 90 -11.65 -21.69 5.00
N ARG A 91 -11.25 -21.54 3.74
CA ARG A 91 -10.00 -22.09 3.18
C ARG A 91 -8.74 -21.52 3.84
N GLN A 92 -8.77 -20.27 4.32
CA GLN A 92 -7.62 -19.60 4.90
C GLN A 92 -7.28 -20.12 6.31
N ASN A 93 -8.24 -20.75 6.99
CA ASN A 93 -8.05 -21.21 8.36
C ASN A 93 -7.35 -22.56 8.42
N LYS A 94 -6.49 -22.73 9.42
CA LYS A 94 -5.84 -24.02 9.73
C LYS A 94 -6.83 -25.00 10.39
N TYR A 95 -7.80 -24.48 11.14
CA TYR A 95 -8.78 -25.24 11.91
C TYR A 95 -10.22 -24.90 11.47
N CYS A 96 -11.20 -25.78 11.75
CA CYS A 96 -12.62 -25.46 11.56
C CYS A 96 -13.09 -24.45 12.63
N ASP A 97 -14.24 -23.81 12.39
CA ASP A 97 -14.76 -22.76 13.27
C ASP A 97 -15.08 -23.28 14.69
N ASP A 98 -15.44 -24.56 14.83
CA ASP A 98 -15.66 -25.19 16.14
C ASP A 98 -14.36 -25.39 16.92
N CYS A 99 -13.32 -25.96 16.31
CA CYS A 99 -12.00 -26.08 16.96
C CYS A 99 -11.37 -24.72 17.29
N ILE A 100 -11.69 -23.67 16.53
CA ILE A 100 -11.29 -22.30 16.86
C ILE A 100 -12.03 -21.82 18.11
N ARG A 101 -13.36 -22.05 18.17
CA ARG A 101 -14.19 -21.67 19.33
C ARG A 101 -13.77 -22.40 20.61
N GLU A 102 -13.38 -23.67 20.48
CA GLU A 102 -12.86 -24.49 21.58
C GLU A 102 -11.42 -24.10 22.00
N GLY A 103 -10.75 -23.23 21.24
CA GLY A 103 -9.43 -22.73 21.61
C GLY A 103 -8.30 -23.75 21.44
N VAL A 104 -8.45 -24.73 20.54
CA VAL A 104 -7.48 -25.82 20.31
C VAL A 104 -6.06 -25.32 19.99
N TYR A 105 -5.93 -24.14 19.38
CA TYR A 105 -4.64 -23.53 19.05
C TYR A 105 -3.95 -22.85 20.25
N ASN A 106 -4.64 -22.66 21.36
CA ASN A 106 -4.13 -22.05 22.57
C ASN A 106 -4.61 -22.81 23.81
N PRO A 107 -4.11 -24.05 24.04
CA PRO A 107 -4.51 -24.83 25.20
C PRO A 107 -4.20 -24.06 26.51
N PRO A 108 -5.06 -24.19 27.54
CA PRO A 108 -4.79 -23.57 28.83
C PRO A 108 -3.45 -24.08 29.36
N ARG A 109 -2.57 -23.15 29.72
CA ARG A 109 -1.30 -23.45 30.37
C ARG A 109 -1.48 -23.38 31.88
N THR A 110 -0.87 -24.30 32.61
CA THR A 110 -0.78 -24.18 34.06
C THR A 110 0.19 -23.05 34.43
N LEU A 111 0.07 -22.49 35.64
CA LEU A 111 1.00 -21.44 36.10
C LEU A 111 2.46 -21.93 36.06
N ASP A 112 2.68 -23.20 36.35
CA ASP A 112 4.00 -23.85 36.37
C ASP A 112 4.63 -23.98 34.98
N GLU A 113 3.81 -24.01 33.92
CA GLU A 113 4.28 -24.08 32.52
C GLU A 113 4.71 -22.71 31.96
N ILE A 114 4.35 -21.61 32.63
CA ILE A 114 4.62 -20.26 32.16
C ILE A 114 6.02 -19.80 32.59
N LYS A 115 7.00 -20.03 31.71
CA LYS A 115 8.40 -19.62 31.93
C LYS A 115 8.66 -18.10 31.87
N SER A 116 7.74 -17.32 31.29
CA SER A 116 7.92 -15.89 31.06
C SER A 116 7.17 -15.07 32.10
N GLU A 117 7.90 -14.29 32.91
CA GLU A 117 7.32 -13.41 33.94
C GLU A 117 6.29 -12.42 33.37
N ARG A 118 6.53 -11.89 32.17
CA ARG A 118 5.58 -11.02 31.45
C ARG A 118 4.27 -11.72 31.16
N THR A 119 4.31 -13.01 30.85
CA THR A 119 3.13 -13.81 30.54
C THR A 119 2.42 -14.23 31.84
N LEU A 120 3.18 -14.58 32.88
CA LEU A 120 2.65 -14.90 34.20
C LEU A 120 1.84 -13.73 34.79
N ARG A 121 2.38 -12.51 34.73
CA ARG A 121 1.67 -11.29 35.17
C ARG A 121 0.33 -11.08 34.46
N LYS A 122 0.23 -11.42 33.18
CA LYS A 122 -1.04 -11.29 32.44
C LYS A 122 -2.11 -12.28 32.91
N TYR A 123 -1.72 -13.47 33.36
CA TYR A 123 -2.64 -14.48 33.88
C TYR A 123 -3.08 -14.18 35.31
N LEU A 124 -2.20 -13.61 36.13
CA LEU A 124 -2.49 -13.26 37.53
C LEU A 124 -3.30 -11.97 37.70
N LEU A 125 -3.33 -11.09 36.70
CA LEU A 125 -4.03 -9.80 36.71
C LEU A 125 -5.33 -9.79 35.89
N ARG A 126 -5.81 -10.97 35.47
CA ARG A 126 -7.07 -11.17 34.75
C ARG A 126 -8.15 -11.60 35.71
#